data_AF-A0A2E5HGP5-F1
#
_entry.id   AF-A0A2E5HGP5-F1
#
_cell.length_a   1.000
_cell.length_b   1.000
_cell.length_c   1.000
_cell.angle_alpha   90.00
_cell.angle_beta   90.00
_cell.angle_gamma   90.00
#
_symmetry.space_group_name_H-M   'P 1'
#
loop_
_entity.id
_entity.type
_entity.pdbx_description
1 polymer ?
#
loop_
_entity_poly.entity_id
_entity_poly.type
_entity_poly.pdbx_seq_one_letter_code
_entity_poly.pdbx_strand_id
1 'polypeptide(L)'
;MDVIGDYGLILIFFVVAVIFVLQPLLLPYLGKPVVDLDINVLKRKKLLLYRQIKELEMEYEIGNINDEDFHSSRALLKQEVSAIITALDSK
;
A
#
# COMPACT_ATOMS: atom_id res chain seq x y z
N MET A 1 -18.77 36.33 -44.53
CA MET A 1 -18.49 34.94 -44.12
C MET A 1 -18.26 34.97 -42.63
N ASP A 2 -19.19 34.40 -41.85
CA ASP A 2 -19.09 34.36 -40.40
C ASP A 2 -18.05 33.29 -40.03
N VAL A 3 -16.80 33.74 -39.88
CA VAL A 3 -15.63 32.94 -39.45
C VAL A 3 -15.96 32.10 -38.20
N ILE A 4 -16.86 32.60 -37.35
CA ILE A 4 -17.32 31.91 -36.14
C ILE A 4 -18.17 30.65 -36.46
N GLY A 5 -18.98 30.69 -37.52
CA GLY A 5 -19.80 29.55 -37.94
C GLY A 5 -19.00 28.44 -38.61
N ASP A 6 -18.01 28.81 -39.43
CA ASP A 6 -17.23 27.86 -40.23
C ASP A 6 -16.15 27.13 -39.39
N TYR A 7 -15.56 27.80 -38.38
CA TYR A 7 -14.47 27.22 -37.57
C TYR A 7 -14.88 26.85 -36.14
N GLY A 8 -16.12 27.10 -35.72
CA GLY A 8 -16.60 26.83 -34.37
C GLY A 8 -16.48 25.35 -33.97
N LEU A 9 -16.76 24.44 -34.90
CA LEU A 9 -16.65 22.99 -34.65
C LEU A 9 -15.19 22.57 -34.41
N ILE A 10 -14.25 23.11 -35.18
CA ILE A 10 -12.81 22.83 -35.01
C ILE A 10 -12.33 23.34 -33.65
N LEU A 11 -12.79 24.52 -33.24
CA LEU A 11 -12.45 25.10 -31.94
C LEU A 11 -12.99 24.24 -30.79
N ILE A 12 -14.20 23.70 -30.89
CA ILE A 12 -14.79 22.81 -29.89
C ILE A 12 -13.95 21.52 -29.76
N PHE A 13 -13.62 20.85 -30.86
CA PHE A 13 -12.81 19.63 -30.81
C PHE A 13 -11.41 19.88 -30.23
N PHE A 14 -10.81 21.02 -30.56
CA PHE A 14 -9.54 21.43 -29.99
C PHE A 14 -9.62 21.60 -28.48
N VAL A 15 -10.63 22.32 -27.98
CA VAL A 15 -10.84 22.53 -26.53
C VAL A 15 -11.10 21.21 -25.81
N VAL A 16 -11.92 20.32 -26.38
CA VAL A 16 -12.18 18.98 -25.81
C VAL A 16 -10.90 18.15 -25.71
N ALA A 17 -10.08 18.13 -26.76
CA ALA A 17 -8.80 17.41 -26.76
C ALA A 17 -7.84 17.96 -25.70
N VAL A 18 -7.75 19.29 -25.58
CA VAL A 18 -6.92 19.95 -24.55
C VAL A 18 -7.40 19.61 -23.15
N ILE A 19 -8.72 19.65 -22.90
CA ILE A 19 -9.30 19.27 -21.61
C ILE A 19 -9.00 17.80 -21.30
N PHE A 20 -9.11 16.89 -22.28
CA PHE A 20 -8.82 15.47 -22.09
C PHE A 20 -7.35 15.22 -21.72
N VAL A 21 -6.41 15.95 -22.34
CA VAL A 21 -4.97 15.86 -22.01
C VAL A 21 -4.67 16.47 -20.64
N LEU A 22 -5.37 17.53 -20.24
CA LEU A 22 -5.19 18.18 -18.94
C LEU A 22 -5.98 17.50 -17.79
N GLN A 23 -7.01 16.72 -18.11
CA GLN A 23 -7.84 15.97 -17.17
C GLN A 23 -7.01 15.14 -16.16
N PRO A 24 -6.01 14.33 -16.57
CA PRO A 24 -5.20 13.56 -15.63
C PRO A 24 -4.33 14.41 -14.70
N LEU A 25 -4.04 15.67 -15.06
CA LEU A 25 -3.26 16.58 -14.23
C LEU A 25 -4.12 17.22 -13.13
N LEU A 26 -5.41 17.42 -13.39
CA LEU A 26 -6.36 18.10 -12.49
C LEU A 26 -7.15 17.13 -11.60
N LEU A 27 -7.26 15.86 -12.00
CA LEU A 27 -7.84 14.80 -11.17
C LEU A 27 -6.71 13.98 -10.53
N PRO A 28 -6.41 14.18 -9.23
CA PRO A 28 -5.62 13.21 -8.49
C PRO A 28 -6.34 11.87 -8.61
N TYR A 29 -5.61 10.87 -9.11
CA TYR A 29 -6.05 9.49 -9.32
C TYR A 29 -7.10 9.04 -8.29
N LEU A 30 -8.39 9.09 -8.66
CA LEU A 30 -9.48 8.60 -7.82
C LEU A 30 -9.49 7.07 -7.89
N GLY A 31 -8.80 6.47 -6.93
CA GLY A 31 -9.06 5.09 -6.52
C GLY A 31 -8.18 4.04 -7.17
N LYS A 32 -6.94 3.90 -6.67
CA LYS A 32 -6.56 2.54 -6.27
C LYS A 32 -7.40 2.28 -5.03
N PRO A 33 -8.00 1.10 -4.84
CA PRO A 33 -8.55 0.76 -3.54
C PRO A 33 -7.37 0.77 -2.56
N VAL A 34 -7.17 1.91 -1.89
CA VAL A 34 -6.14 2.09 -0.87
C VAL A 34 -6.30 0.98 0.16
N VAL A 35 -7.54 0.57 0.40
CA VAL A 35 -7.93 -0.57 1.25
C VAL A 35 -7.27 -1.89 0.82
N ASP A 36 -7.34 -2.29 -0.46
CA ASP A 36 -6.83 -3.61 -0.90
C ASP A 36 -5.29 -3.63 -1.01
N LEU A 37 -4.68 -2.49 -1.41
CA LEU A 37 -3.23 -2.36 -1.36
C LEU A 37 -2.72 -2.49 0.09
N ASP A 38 -3.41 -1.85 1.02
CA ASP A 38 -3.03 -1.84 2.44
C ASP A 38 -3.22 -3.23 3.08
N ILE A 39 -4.33 -3.93 2.80
CA ILE A 39 -4.53 -5.32 3.27
C ILE A 39 -3.43 -6.25 2.75
N ASN A 40 -3.07 -6.14 1.46
CA ASN A 40 -1.98 -6.95 0.89
C ASN A 40 -0.60 -6.58 1.45
N VAL A 41 -0.39 -5.33 1.87
CA VAL A 41 0.82 -4.91 2.58
C VAL A 41 0.84 -5.49 4.00
N LEU A 42 -0.27 -5.41 4.74
CA LEU A 42 -0.39 -5.98 6.08
C LEU A 42 -0.21 -7.50 6.07
N LYS A 43 -0.79 -8.22 5.11
CA LYS A 43 -0.59 -9.67 4.92
C LYS A 43 0.89 -10.02 4.69
N ARG A 44 1.60 -9.23 3.88
CA ARG A 44 3.04 -9.42 3.64
C ARG A 44 3.86 -9.16 4.89
N LYS A 45 3.57 -8.10 5.64
CA LYS A 45 4.24 -7.81 6.92
C LYS A 45 4.01 -8.93 7.94
N LYS A 46 2.79 -9.46 8.06
CA LYS A 46 2.48 -10.63 8.91
C LYS A 46 3.35 -11.83 8.57
N LEU A 47 3.53 -12.15 7.29
CA LEU A 47 4.34 -13.28 6.85
C LEU A 47 5.83 -13.09 7.17
N LEU A 48 6.34 -11.86 7.05
CA LEU A 48 7.72 -11.53 7.45
C LEU A 48 7.94 -11.70 8.96
N LEU A 49 7.02 -11.22 9.79
CA LEU A 49 7.11 -11.39 11.25
C LEU A 49 7.10 -12.88 11.65
N TYR A 50 6.26 -13.70 11.00
CA TYR A 50 6.27 -15.15 11.25
C TYR A 50 7.59 -15.80 10.84
N ARG A 51 8.22 -15.32 9.77
CA ARG A 51 9.56 -15.78 9.39
C ARG A 51 10.59 -15.39 10.45
N GLN A 52 10.56 -14.15 10.94
CA GLN A 52 11.47 -13.68 11.98
C GLN A 52 11.31 -14.45 13.29
N ILE A 53 10.07 -14.78 13.69
CA ILE A 53 9.83 -15.64 14.86
C ILE A 53 10.49 -17.01 14.66
N LYS A 54 10.35 -17.60 13.47
CA LYS A 54 10.98 -18.89 13.16
C LYS A 54 12.51 -18.79 13.17
N GLU A 55 13.07 -17.73 12.60
CA GLU A 55 14.52 -17.48 12.61
C GLU A 55 15.05 -17.32 14.03
N LEU A 56 14.35 -16.54 14.87
CA LEU A 56 14.67 -16.39 16.29
C LEU A 56 14.61 -17.73 17.05
N GLU A 57 13.59 -18.56 16.78
CA GLU A 57 13.48 -19.90 17.39
C GLU A 57 14.64 -20.81 16.94
N MET A 58 15.04 -20.77 15.67
CA MET A 58 16.21 -21.52 15.18
C MET A 58 17.52 -21.02 15.81
N GLU A 59 17.72 -19.71 15.93
CA GLU A 59 18.92 -19.12 16.56
C GLU A 59 19.04 -19.54 18.03
N TYR A 60 17.91 -19.64 18.73
CA TYR A 60 17.86 -20.12 20.11
C TYR A 60 18.19 -21.62 20.19
N GLU A 61 17.60 -22.45 19.32
CA GLU A 61 17.89 -23.89 19.28
C GLU A 61 19.36 -24.19 18.97
N ILE A 62 20.01 -23.35 18.14
CA ILE A 62 21.44 -23.46 17.82
C ILE A 62 22.33 -22.93 18.97
N GLY A 63 21.75 -22.31 19.99
CA GLY A 63 22.47 -21.73 21.13
C GLY A 63 23.18 -20.42 20.80
N ASN A 64 22.76 -19.73 19.75
CA ASN A 64 23.35 -18.47 19.31
C ASN A 64 22.80 -17.25 20.09
N ILE A 65 21.64 -17.40 20.73
CA ILE A 65 21.01 -16.41 21.59
C ILE A 65 20.70 -17.02 22.95
N ASN A 66 20.77 -16.21 24.00
CA ASN A 66 20.47 -16.63 25.37
C ASN A 66 18.96 -16.59 25.64
N ASP A 67 18.53 -17.19 26.76
CA ASP A 67 17.13 -17.27 27.17
C ASP A 67 16.46 -15.90 27.32
N GLU A 68 17.15 -14.94 27.90
CA GLU A 68 16.60 -13.61 28.19
C GLU A 68 16.34 -12.82 26.90
N ASP A 69 17.30 -12.85 25.98
CA ASP A 69 17.23 -12.21 24.67
C ASP A 69 16.20 -12.91 23.77
N PHE A 70 16.09 -14.24 23.86
CA PHE A 70 15.05 -14.99 23.17
C PHE A 70 13.65 -14.60 23.66
N HIS A 71 13.43 -14.59 24.98
CA HIS A 71 12.13 -14.28 25.55
C HIS A 71 11.71 -12.83 25.28
N SER A 72 12.62 -11.88 25.42
CA SER A 72 12.37 -10.46 25.14
C SER A 72 12.06 -10.22 23.65
N SER A 73 12.88 -10.75 22.74
CA SER A 73 12.67 -10.62 21.29
C SER A 73 11.37 -11.29 20.84
N ARG A 74 11.05 -12.47 21.38
CA ARG A 74 9.81 -13.18 21.07
C ARG A 74 8.57 -12.44 21.58
N ALA A 75 8.66 -11.77 22.72
CA ALA A 75 7.56 -10.94 23.23
C ALA A 75 7.30 -9.74 22.31
N LEU A 76 8.36 -9.04 21.86
CA LEU A 76 8.27 -7.92 20.93
C LEU A 76 7.65 -8.33 19.59
N LEU A 77 8.15 -9.41 18.98
CA LEU A 77 7.62 -9.92 17.71
C LEU A 77 6.14 -10.32 17.82
N LYS A 78 5.72 -10.92 18.95
CA LYS A 78 4.32 -11.24 19.20
C LYS A 78 3.44 -10.01 19.34
N GLN A 79 3.94 -8.96 20.00
CA GLN A 79 3.23 -7.69 20.11
C GLN A 79 3.01 -7.06 18.74
N GLU A 80 4.03 -7.08 17.87
CA GLU A 80 3.95 -6.55 16.52
C GLU A 80 2.97 -7.36 15.65
N VAL A 81 2.99 -8.70 15.74
CA VAL A 81 2.00 -9.56 15.09
C VAL A 81 0.59 -9.23 15.56
N SER A 82 0.39 -9.03 16.87
CA SER A 82 -0.93 -8.68 17.42
C SER A 82 -1.42 -7.36 16.84
N ALA A 83 -0.56 -6.33 16.76
CA ALA A 83 -0.92 -5.05 16.16
C ALA A 83 -1.34 -5.19 14.69
N ILE A 84 -0.63 -6.03 13.91
CA ILE A 84 -0.98 -6.28 12.51
C ILE A 84 -2.31 -7.04 12.39
N ILE A 85 -2.57 -8.03 13.24
CA ILE A 85 -3.84 -8.76 13.25
C ILE A 85 -5.00 -7.82 13.59
N THR A 86 -4.86 -7.01 14.64
CA THR A 86 -5.88 -6.01 14.99
C THR A 86 -6.12 -5.00 13.87
N ALA A 87 -5.07 -4.58 13.15
CA ALA A 87 -5.21 -3.69 12.00
C ALA A 87 -5.84 -4.37 10.77
N LEU A 88 -5.70 -5.70 10.62
CA LEU A 88 -6.39 -6.50 9.61
C LEU A 88 -7.87 -6.71 9.97
N ASP A 89 -8.18 -6.98 11.23
CA ASP A 89 -9.55 -7.25 11.72
C ASP A 89 -10.41 -5.97 11.83
N SER A 90 -9.77 -4.81 11.97
CA SER A 90 -10.43 -3.49 12.04
C SER A 90 -10.78 -2.90 10.66
N LYS A 91 -10.50 -3.60 9.55
CA LYS A 91 -10.77 -3.16 8.17
C LYS A 91 -11.75 -4.09 7.46
#